data_AF-A0A519PJP6-F1
#
_entry.id   AF-A0A519PJP6-F1
#
_cell.length_a   1.000
_cell.length_b   1.000
_cell.length_c   1.000
_cell.angle_alpha   90.00
_cell.angle_beta   90.00
_cell.angle_gamma   90.00
#
_symmetry.space_group_name_H-M   'P 1'
#
loop_
_entity.id
_entity.type
_entity.pdbx_description
1 polymer ?
#
loop_
_entity_poly.entity_id
_entity_poly.type
_entity_poly.pdbx_seq_one_letter_code
_entity_poly.pdbx_strand_id
1 'polypeptide(L)'
;MFAKRQSALAAAAGAPPKGRGLDAAPILDILRRPPVLVGVAGLLLIGAVALFLTVLGDPRAGTPSARVSLRREAPEAAAPPTGLEAFSAGAMGFYQTLTGQDGAPTDAAGGEALITLPDGATVAGGVPTSAPRLAAQPLPTAPIAGLSQPGPNGPLPVIAPDGRSPAIAYARPFRPNGKPRVSLIVGGLGLNAVTTRAAIERLPADVTLSFVPYAEGLQGWIDLARAQGHEVMIEIPMEPSGYPDNDPGPYTLLTS
;
A
#
# COMPACT_ATOMS: atom_id res chain seq x y z
N MET A 1 -7.33 23.48 92.05
CA MET A 1 -8.15 23.86 90.88
C MET A 1 -8.10 22.74 89.85
N PHE A 2 -9.13 22.67 89.00
CA PHE A 2 -9.38 21.75 87.87
C PHE A 2 -10.40 20.62 88.13
N ALA A 3 -11.65 20.99 87.88
CA ALA A 3 -12.76 20.10 87.60
C ALA A 3 -12.55 19.35 86.28
N LYS A 4 -12.94 18.07 86.20
CA LYS A 4 -13.20 17.39 84.92
C LYS A 4 -14.60 16.77 84.94
N ARG A 5 -15.37 17.24 83.97
CA ARG A 5 -16.79 16.96 83.71
C ARG A 5 -16.97 15.53 83.19
N GLN A 6 -18.12 14.96 83.53
CA GLN A 6 -18.65 13.71 83.00
C GLN A 6 -18.82 13.77 81.47
N SER A 7 -18.55 12.66 80.78
CA SER A 7 -19.03 12.42 79.40
C SER A 7 -20.10 11.34 79.40
N ALA A 8 -21.35 11.75 79.27
CA ALA A 8 -22.54 10.91 79.16
C ALA A 8 -22.70 10.32 77.75
N LEU A 9 -21.70 9.55 77.29
CA LEU A 9 -21.69 8.96 75.93
C LEU A 9 -21.31 7.46 75.91
N ALA A 10 -21.37 6.78 77.06
CA ALA A 10 -21.01 5.37 77.17
C ALA A 10 -22.22 4.42 77.40
N ALA A 11 -23.47 4.87 77.18
CA ALA A 11 -24.67 4.12 77.56
C ALA A 11 -25.60 3.72 76.40
N ALA A 12 -25.16 3.74 75.13
CA ALA A 12 -26.03 3.34 74.02
C ALA A 12 -25.24 2.78 72.82
N ALA A 13 -24.64 1.60 72.96
CA ALA A 13 -24.18 0.81 71.81
C ALA A 13 -24.09 -0.67 72.19
N GLY A 14 -25.22 -1.39 72.17
CA GLY A 14 -25.21 -2.80 72.56
C GLY A 14 -26.55 -3.53 72.51
N ALA A 15 -27.45 -3.18 71.60
CA ALA A 15 -28.64 -3.99 71.32
C ALA A 15 -28.57 -4.55 69.89
N PRO A 16 -28.59 -5.88 69.68
CA PRO A 16 -28.64 -6.44 68.34
C PRO A 16 -29.99 -6.11 67.67
N PRO A 17 -30.03 -5.84 66.36
CA PRO A 17 -31.30 -5.59 65.68
C PRO A 17 -32.17 -6.83 65.73
N LYS A 18 -33.45 -6.67 66.11
CA LYS A 18 -34.47 -7.72 66.01
C LYS A 18 -34.55 -8.20 64.56
N GLY A 19 -34.18 -9.46 64.32
CA GLY A 19 -34.33 -10.10 63.02
C GLY A 19 -35.80 -10.09 62.60
N ARG A 20 -36.11 -9.35 61.53
CA ARG A 20 -37.43 -9.37 60.90
C ARG A 20 -37.45 -10.63 60.03
N GLY A 21 -37.95 -11.74 60.58
CA GLY A 21 -38.19 -12.94 59.80
C GLY A 21 -39.12 -12.59 58.64
N LEU A 22 -38.66 -12.82 57.42
CA LEU A 22 -39.52 -12.71 56.23
C LEU A 22 -40.52 -13.86 56.33
N ASP A 23 -41.79 -13.54 56.54
CA ASP A 23 -42.85 -14.54 56.56
C ASP A 23 -43.09 -15.02 55.12
N ALA A 24 -42.53 -16.19 54.78
CA ALA A 24 -42.56 -16.77 53.43
C ALA A 24 -43.86 -17.54 53.13
N ALA A 25 -44.73 -17.69 54.13
CA ALA A 25 -46.01 -18.38 54.01
C ALA A 25 -46.90 -17.88 52.84
N PRO A 26 -47.12 -16.57 52.62
CA PRO A 26 -47.97 -16.09 51.53
C PRO A 26 -47.36 -16.35 50.14
N ILE A 27 -46.03 -16.37 50.03
CA ILE A 27 -45.32 -16.62 48.76
C ILE A 27 -45.46 -18.11 48.38
N LEU A 28 -45.36 -19.00 49.37
CA LEU A 28 -45.54 -20.44 49.17
C LEU A 28 -46.94 -20.80 48.70
N ASP A 29 -47.96 -20.11 49.21
CA ASP A 29 -49.36 -20.39 48.88
C ASP A 29 -49.73 -19.93 47.45
N ILE A 30 -49.10 -18.85 46.98
CA ILE A 30 -49.20 -18.37 45.60
C ILE A 30 -48.48 -19.34 44.64
N LEU A 31 -47.31 -19.86 45.03
CA LEU A 31 -46.54 -20.83 44.23
C LEU A 31 -47.22 -22.20 44.09
N ARG A 32 -48.10 -22.58 45.03
CA ARG A 32 -48.86 -23.85 44.96
C ARG A 32 -49.99 -23.85 43.94
N ARG A 33 -50.31 -22.69 43.34
CA ARG A 33 -51.31 -22.63 42.27
C ARG A 33 -50.73 -23.23 40.98
N PRO A 34 -51.34 -24.26 40.37
CA PRO A 34 -50.79 -24.95 39.21
C PRO A 34 -50.38 -24.05 38.03
N PRO A 35 -51.14 -23.01 37.63
CA PRO A 35 -50.71 -22.14 36.53
C PRO A 35 -49.52 -21.22 36.91
N VAL A 36 -49.40 -20.85 38.18
CA VAL A 36 -48.31 -19.97 38.67
C VAL A 36 -46.99 -20.76 38.74
N LEU A 37 -47.05 -22.01 39.18
CA LEU A 37 -45.89 -22.91 39.21
C LEU A 37 -45.29 -23.11 37.81
N VAL A 38 -46.14 -23.32 36.80
CA VAL A 38 -45.71 -23.49 35.41
C VAL A 38 -45.07 -22.21 34.87
N GLY A 39 -45.65 -21.04 35.16
CA GLY A 39 -45.08 -19.75 34.75
C GLY A 39 -43.70 -19.48 35.37
N VAL A 40 -43.54 -19.76 36.66
CA VAL A 40 -42.26 -19.59 37.37
C VAL A 40 -41.21 -20.59 36.86
N ALA A 41 -41.59 -21.85 36.61
CA ALA A 41 -40.70 -22.85 36.03
C ALA A 41 -40.24 -22.46 34.62
N GLY A 42 -41.14 -21.93 33.79
CA GLY A 42 -40.82 -21.44 32.45
C GLY A 42 -39.83 -20.26 32.49
N LEU A 43 -40.04 -19.30 33.39
CA LEU A 43 -39.11 -18.18 33.58
C LEU A 43 -37.73 -18.63 34.06
N LEU A 44 -37.67 -19.61 34.97
CA LEU A 44 -36.40 -20.20 35.42
C LEU A 44 -35.68 -20.92 34.29
N LEU A 45 -36.41 -21.67 33.45
CA LEU A 45 -35.82 -22.36 32.30
C LEU A 45 -35.24 -21.35 31.29
N ILE A 46 -35.98 -20.29 30.95
CA ILE A 46 -35.51 -19.23 30.05
C ILE A 46 -34.28 -18.53 30.64
N GLY A 47 -34.30 -18.22 31.94
CA GLY A 47 -33.16 -17.63 32.64
C GLY A 47 -31.93 -18.53 32.63
N ALA A 48 -32.10 -19.83 32.86
CA ALA A 48 -31.01 -20.81 32.80
C ALA A 48 -30.43 -20.93 31.39
N VAL A 49 -31.26 -20.93 30.34
CA VAL A 49 -30.80 -20.96 28.94
C VAL A 49 -30.06 -19.67 28.58
N ALA A 50 -30.57 -18.51 28.97
CA ALA A 50 -29.89 -17.24 28.72
C ALA A 50 -28.53 -17.17 29.43
N LEU A 51 -28.45 -17.62 30.68
CA LEU A 51 -27.19 -17.71 31.44
C LEU A 51 -26.22 -18.70 30.79
N PHE A 52 -26.71 -19.83 30.29
CA PHE A 52 -25.89 -20.82 29.60
C PHE A 52 -25.29 -20.25 28.31
N LEU A 53 -26.08 -19.51 27.52
CA LEU A 53 -25.59 -18.87 26.29
C LEU A 53 -24.56 -17.76 26.57
N THR A 54 -24.66 -17.02 27.67
CA THR A 54 -23.68 -15.98 28.00
C THR A 54 -22.39 -16.53 28.61
N VAL A 55 -22.48 -17.63 29.37
CA VAL A 55 -21.31 -18.24 30.03
C VAL A 55 -20.56 -19.18 29.09
N LEU A 56 -21.26 -19.96 28.27
CA LEU A 56 -20.67 -20.99 27.41
C LEU A 56 -20.59 -20.59 25.93
N GLY A 57 -21.35 -19.58 25.51
CA GLY A 57 -21.45 -19.13 24.13
C GLY A 57 -20.50 -18.00 23.75
N ASP A 58 -19.43 -17.71 24.52
CA ASP A 58 -18.42 -16.73 24.10
C ASP A 58 -17.65 -17.28 22.88
N PRO A 59 -17.85 -16.73 21.67
CA PRO A 59 -17.21 -17.23 20.45
C PRO A 59 -15.70 -16.96 20.43
N ARG A 60 -15.14 -16.30 21.45
CA ARG A 60 -13.70 -16.00 21.59
C ARG A 60 -13.00 -16.84 22.66
N ALA A 61 -13.72 -17.69 23.41
CA ALA A 61 -13.14 -18.51 24.47
C ALA A 61 -12.13 -19.56 23.97
N GLY A 62 -12.09 -19.85 22.66
CA GLY A 62 -11.21 -20.86 22.05
C GLY A 62 -9.88 -20.36 21.48
N THR A 63 -9.60 -19.06 21.46
CA THR A 63 -8.36 -18.53 20.88
C THR A 63 -7.49 -17.87 21.95
N PRO A 64 -6.45 -18.53 22.48
CA PRO A 64 -5.48 -17.85 23.31
C PRO A 64 -4.81 -16.76 22.47
N SER A 65 -5.15 -15.50 22.72
CA SER A 65 -4.49 -14.36 22.07
C SER A 65 -3.62 -13.64 23.10
N ALA A 66 -2.32 -13.93 23.05
CA ALA A 66 -1.31 -13.16 23.77
C ALA A 66 -0.93 -11.96 22.89
N ARG A 67 -1.17 -10.74 23.38
CA ARG A 67 -0.65 -9.53 22.75
C ARG A 67 0.63 -9.11 23.46
N VAL A 68 1.76 -9.38 22.84
CA VAL A 68 3.06 -8.85 23.25
C VAL A 68 3.26 -7.53 22.53
N SER A 69 3.43 -6.45 23.27
CA SER A 69 3.91 -5.17 22.74
C SER A 69 5.39 -5.30 22.41
N LEU A 70 5.69 -5.64 21.16
CA LEU A 70 7.05 -5.52 20.63
C LEU A 70 7.33 -4.03 20.43
N ARG A 71 8.08 -3.44 21.37
CA ARG A 71 8.76 -2.18 21.12
C ARG A 71 9.86 -2.50 20.11
N ARG A 72 9.58 -2.24 18.83
CA ARG A 72 10.62 -2.17 17.81
C ARG A 72 11.55 -1.05 18.24
N GLU A 73 12.72 -1.40 18.76
CA GLU A 73 13.86 -0.49 18.81
C GLU A 73 13.97 0.07 17.40
N ALA A 74 13.75 1.38 17.24
CA ALA A 74 13.95 2.01 15.95
C ALA A 74 15.40 1.68 15.58
N PRO A 75 15.67 1.07 14.40
CA PRO A 75 17.03 1.01 13.94
C PRO A 75 17.54 2.44 13.98
N GLU A 76 18.65 2.67 14.68
CA GLU A 76 19.30 3.96 14.69
C GLU A 76 19.43 4.36 13.22
N ALA A 77 18.64 5.36 12.83
CA ALA A 77 18.54 5.77 11.46
C ALA A 77 19.91 6.35 11.13
N ALA A 78 20.75 5.55 10.47
CA ALA A 78 21.91 6.08 9.79
C ALA A 78 21.40 7.26 8.97
N ALA A 79 21.97 8.45 9.23
CA ALA A 79 21.55 9.66 8.55
C ALA A 79 21.54 9.37 7.05
N PRO A 80 20.46 9.73 6.32
CA PRO A 80 20.47 9.58 4.87
C PRO A 80 21.72 10.31 4.36
N PRO A 81 22.55 9.65 3.53
CA PRO A 81 23.76 10.28 3.03
C PRO A 81 23.36 11.59 2.38
N THR A 82 24.09 12.65 2.72
CA THR A 82 23.91 13.93 2.04
C THR A 82 24.16 13.72 0.54
N GLY A 83 23.56 14.55 -0.32
CA GLY A 83 23.75 14.42 -1.77
C GLY A 83 25.23 14.37 -2.17
N LEU A 84 26.11 15.05 -1.44
CA LEU A 84 27.56 14.99 -1.64
C LEU A 84 28.18 13.64 -1.23
N GLU A 85 27.67 12.94 -0.23
CA GLU A 85 28.16 11.62 0.20
C GLU A 85 27.71 10.49 -0.73
N ALA A 86 26.53 10.63 -1.35
CA ALA A 86 26.05 9.71 -2.38
C ALA A 86 26.87 9.77 -3.68
N PHE A 87 27.50 10.92 -3.97
CA PHE A 87 28.26 11.15 -5.20
C PHE A 87 29.78 11.35 -4.99
N SER A 88 30.28 11.33 -3.76
CA SER A 88 31.72 11.43 -3.47
C SER A 88 32.37 10.05 -3.36
N ALA A 89 33.71 10.03 -3.45
CA ALA A 89 34.57 8.87 -3.71
C ALA A 89 34.40 7.64 -2.78
N GLY A 90 33.59 7.70 -1.71
CA GLY A 90 33.14 6.52 -0.97
C GLY A 90 32.21 5.61 -1.79
N ALA A 91 31.38 6.18 -2.67
CA ALA A 91 30.53 5.43 -3.59
C ALA A 91 31.33 4.70 -4.69
N MET A 92 32.57 5.13 -4.96
CA MET A 92 33.50 4.43 -5.86
C MET A 92 33.98 3.08 -5.30
N GLY A 93 33.85 2.86 -3.98
CA GLY A 93 34.11 1.55 -3.37
C GLY A 93 33.14 0.46 -3.85
N PHE A 94 31.89 0.82 -4.17
CA PHE A 94 30.91 -0.12 -4.73
C PHE A 94 31.25 -0.56 -6.16
N TYR A 95 31.95 0.28 -6.92
CA TYR A 95 32.43 -0.05 -8.26
C TYR A 95 33.79 -0.75 -8.24
N GLN A 96 34.59 -0.58 -7.18
CA GLN A 96 35.85 -1.31 -7.02
C GLN A 96 35.64 -2.80 -6.75
N THR A 97 34.53 -3.23 -6.15
CA THR A 97 34.28 -4.67 -5.96
C THR A 97 34.00 -5.42 -7.27
N LEU A 98 33.81 -4.72 -8.39
CA LEU A 98 33.68 -5.31 -9.74
C LEU A 98 35.05 -5.58 -10.40
N THR A 99 36.12 -4.97 -9.92
CA THR A 99 37.50 -5.28 -10.30
C THR A 99 38.16 -5.96 -9.11
N GLY A 100 38.52 -7.24 -9.23
CA GLY A 100 39.13 -7.98 -8.12
C GLY A 100 40.22 -7.19 -7.40
N GLN A 101 40.38 -7.45 -6.10
CA GLN A 101 41.19 -6.68 -5.13
C GLN A 101 42.69 -6.53 -5.48
N ASP A 102 43.12 -7.06 -6.64
CA ASP A 102 44.48 -7.02 -7.15
C ASP A 102 44.61 -6.33 -8.53
N GLY A 103 43.56 -5.67 -9.04
CA GLY A 103 43.62 -4.92 -10.30
C GLY A 103 43.82 -5.79 -11.55
N ALA A 104 43.72 -7.11 -11.44
CA ALA A 104 43.64 -8.00 -12.59
C ALA A 104 42.19 -7.99 -13.12
N PRO A 105 41.97 -7.90 -14.45
CA PRO A 105 40.65 -8.07 -15.02
C PRO A 105 40.17 -9.48 -14.65
N THR A 106 39.11 -9.57 -13.87
CA THR A 106 38.34 -10.81 -13.80
C THR A 106 37.79 -11.07 -15.20
N ASP A 107 37.77 -12.33 -15.64
CA ASP A 107 37.44 -12.77 -17.00
C ASP A 107 35.98 -12.46 -17.46
N ALA A 108 35.34 -11.44 -16.88
CA ALA A 108 34.06 -10.87 -17.30
C ALA A 108 34.15 -10.03 -18.59
N ALA A 109 35.06 -10.36 -19.51
CA ALA A 109 35.12 -9.79 -20.86
C ALA A 109 34.02 -10.35 -21.80
N GLY A 110 32.97 -10.96 -21.26
CA GLY A 110 31.93 -11.68 -22.00
C GLY A 110 30.49 -11.16 -21.83
N GLY A 111 30.25 -10.06 -21.09
CA GLY A 111 28.90 -9.48 -20.99
C GLY A 111 27.90 -10.25 -20.12
N GLU A 112 28.36 -11.17 -19.26
CA GLU A 112 27.50 -11.82 -18.27
C GLU A 112 27.56 -11.08 -16.92
N ALA A 113 26.40 -10.58 -16.47
CA ALA A 113 26.24 -10.07 -15.11
C ALA A 113 25.99 -11.24 -14.15
N LEU A 114 26.93 -11.47 -13.24
CA LEU A 114 26.78 -12.46 -12.18
C LEU A 114 26.01 -11.84 -11.01
N ILE A 115 24.79 -12.31 -10.74
CA ILE A 115 24.01 -11.89 -9.55
C ILE A 115 24.22 -12.95 -8.46
N THR A 116 24.84 -12.54 -7.35
CA THR A 116 24.99 -13.37 -6.15
C THR A 116 23.82 -13.13 -5.21
N LEU A 117 23.03 -14.17 -4.93
CA LEU A 117 21.95 -14.08 -3.94
C LEU A 117 22.51 -14.20 -2.50
N PRO A 118 21.76 -13.76 -1.47
CA PRO A 118 22.21 -13.74 -0.08
C PRO A 118 22.56 -15.12 0.52
N ASP A 119 22.18 -16.20 -0.14
CA ASP A 119 22.47 -17.60 0.20
C ASP A 119 23.72 -18.16 -0.50
N GLY A 120 24.45 -17.33 -1.26
CA GLY A 120 25.64 -17.73 -2.00
C GLY A 120 25.34 -18.44 -3.32
N ALA A 121 24.08 -18.49 -3.74
CA ALA A 121 23.73 -18.98 -5.07
C ALA A 121 24.20 -17.98 -6.14
N THR A 122 25.03 -18.48 -7.07
CA THR A 122 25.46 -17.75 -8.26
C THR A 122 24.65 -18.23 -9.46
N VAL A 123 23.87 -17.35 -10.08
CA VAL A 123 23.22 -17.62 -11.36
C VAL A 123 24.11 -17.06 -12.46
N ALA A 124 24.80 -17.93 -13.20
CA ALA A 124 25.55 -17.56 -14.40
C ALA A 124 24.57 -17.40 -15.58
N GLY A 125 24.50 -16.20 -16.14
CA GLY A 125 23.54 -15.80 -17.16
C GLY A 125 23.95 -16.21 -18.58
N GLY A 126 24.11 -17.51 -18.84
CA GLY A 126 24.51 -18.03 -20.15
C GLY A 126 23.37 -18.59 -21.02
N VAL A 127 22.14 -18.63 -20.52
CA VAL A 127 20.98 -18.95 -21.36
C VAL A 127 20.39 -17.63 -21.85
N PRO A 128 20.27 -17.37 -23.17
CA PRO A 128 19.53 -16.23 -23.67
C PRO A 128 18.09 -16.38 -23.18
N THR A 129 17.80 -15.76 -22.04
CA THR A 129 16.45 -15.68 -21.52
C THR A 129 15.80 -14.61 -22.37
N SER A 130 15.31 -15.01 -23.55
CA SER A 130 14.33 -14.21 -24.26
C SER A 130 13.22 -13.98 -23.25
N ALA A 131 13.03 -12.73 -22.84
CA ALA A 131 11.89 -12.36 -22.02
C ALA A 131 10.65 -13.00 -22.67
N PRO A 132 9.82 -13.71 -21.88
CA PRO A 132 8.64 -14.34 -22.44
C PRO A 132 7.82 -13.27 -23.15
N ARG A 133 7.60 -13.44 -24.46
CA ARG A 133 6.72 -12.56 -25.22
C ARG A 133 5.31 -12.78 -24.71
N LEU A 134 4.84 -11.85 -23.88
CA LEU A 134 3.46 -11.83 -23.41
C LEU A 134 2.56 -11.44 -24.58
N ALA A 135 1.40 -12.07 -24.68
CA ALA A 135 0.41 -11.69 -25.68
C ALA A 135 -0.04 -10.23 -25.43
N ALA A 136 -0.06 -9.43 -26.50
CA ALA A 136 -0.53 -8.05 -26.43
C ALA A 136 -1.96 -7.99 -25.88
N GLN A 137 -2.19 -7.04 -24.97
CA GLN A 137 -3.52 -6.72 -24.42
C GLN A 137 -3.88 -5.31 -24.87
N PRO A 138 -4.38 -5.13 -26.11
CA PRO A 138 -4.56 -3.82 -26.70
C PRO A 138 -5.50 -2.94 -25.87
N LEU A 139 -5.11 -1.69 -25.67
CA LEU A 139 -5.96 -0.67 -25.08
C LEU A 139 -6.94 -0.10 -26.12
N PRO A 140 -8.04 0.55 -25.68
CA PRO A 140 -8.94 1.24 -26.59
C PRO A 140 -8.19 2.24 -27.49
N THR A 141 -8.55 2.29 -28.77
CA THR A 141 -7.99 3.25 -29.72
C THR A 141 -8.26 4.69 -29.25
N ALA A 142 -7.23 5.53 -29.31
CA ALA A 142 -7.33 6.95 -29.02
C ALA A 142 -7.52 7.76 -30.32
N PRO A 143 -8.12 8.95 -30.27
CA PRO A 143 -8.75 9.58 -29.11
C PRO A 143 -10.12 8.96 -28.78
N ILE A 144 -10.42 8.81 -27.49
CA ILE A 144 -11.74 8.42 -27.00
C ILE A 144 -12.69 9.62 -27.15
N ALA A 145 -13.90 9.37 -27.65
CA ALA A 145 -14.92 10.40 -27.85
C ALA A 145 -15.21 11.19 -26.56
N GLY A 146 -15.28 12.51 -26.69
CA GLY A 146 -15.55 13.42 -25.56
C GLY A 146 -14.34 13.78 -24.70
N LEU A 147 -13.15 13.19 -24.93
CA LEU A 147 -11.91 13.50 -24.20
C LEU A 147 -10.93 14.39 -24.98
N SER A 148 -11.36 14.92 -26.12
CA SER A 148 -10.58 15.83 -26.94
C SER A 148 -11.44 16.96 -27.49
N GLN A 149 -10.87 18.16 -27.55
CA GLN A 149 -11.46 19.30 -28.26
C GLN A 149 -10.48 19.85 -29.31
N PRO A 150 -10.95 20.50 -30.38
CA PRO A 150 -10.06 21.22 -31.29
C PRO A 150 -9.27 22.31 -30.55
N GLY A 151 -7.96 22.37 -30.79
CA GLY A 151 -7.08 23.42 -30.31
C GLY A 151 -6.23 24.00 -31.44
N PRO A 152 -5.42 25.04 -31.15
CA PRO A 152 -4.64 25.75 -32.17
C PRO A 152 -3.66 24.85 -32.93
N ASN A 153 -3.09 23.86 -32.24
CA ASN A 153 -2.05 22.97 -32.77
C ASN A 153 -2.50 21.50 -32.85
N GLY A 154 -3.81 21.26 -32.97
CA GLY A 154 -4.40 19.93 -32.98
C GLY A 154 -5.32 19.67 -31.77
N PRO A 155 -5.78 18.42 -31.59
CA PRO A 155 -6.70 18.07 -30.52
C PRO A 155 -6.04 18.21 -29.15
N LEU A 156 -6.70 18.91 -28.24
CA LEU A 156 -6.28 19.06 -26.85
C LEU A 156 -7.07 18.12 -25.94
N PRO A 157 -6.41 17.48 -24.96
CA PRO A 157 -7.08 16.64 -23.98
C PRO A 157 -7.99 17.49 -23.08
N VAL A 158 -9.21 17.04 -22.85
CA VAL A 158 -10.19 17.70 -21.97
C VAL A 158 -10.85 16.71 -21.04
N ILE A 159 -11.42 17.21 -19.94
CA ILE A 159 -12.29 16.42 -19.07
C ILE A 159 -13.60 16.16 -19.83
N ALA A 160 -14.02 14.91 -19.88
CA ALA A 160 -15.23 14.51 -20.58
C ALA A 160 -16.50 15.08 -19.90
N PRO A 161 -17.64 15.19 -20.63
CA PRO A 161 -18.91 15.65 -20.05
C PRO A 161 -19.40 14.83 -18.85
N ASP A 162 -18.93 13.58 -18.73
CA ASP A 162 -19.22 12.68 -17.60
C ASP A 162 -18.24 12.85 -16.42
N GLY A 163 -17.31 13.81 -16.49
CA GLY A 163 -16.33 14.13 -15.45
C GLY A 163 -15.04 13.29 -15.48
N ARG A 164 -14.90 12.33 -16.40
CA ARG A 164 -13.67 11.54 -16.51
C ARG A 164 -12.52 12.38 -17.07
N SER A 165 -11.37 12.31 -16.42
CA SER A 165 -10.14 12.92 -16.94
C SER A 165 -9.44 11.98 -17.94
N PRO A 166 -8.63 12.52 -18.87
CA PRO A 166 -7.78 11.72 -19.75
C PRO A 166 -6.89 10.73 -18.98
N ALA A 167 -6.34 11.15 -17.83
CA ALA A 167 -5.51 10.29 -16.99
C ALA A 167 -6.24 9.04 -16.49
N ILE A 168 -7.55 9.12 -16.23
CA ILE A 168 -8.37 7.98 -15.82
C ILE A 168 -8.82 7.16 -17.03
N ALA A 169 -9.25 7.83 -18.11
CA ALA A 169 -9.86 7.16 -19.24
C ALA A 169 -8.86 6.42 -20.14
N TYR A 170 -7.63 6.91 -20.23
CA TYR A 170 -6.56 6.25 -20.99
C TYR A 170 -5.69 5.33 -20.13
N ALA A 171 -5.97 5.23 -18.83
CA ALA A 171 -5.26 4.36 -17.91
C ALA A 171 -5.34 2.90 -18.33
N ARG A 172 -4.26 2.16 -18.10
CA ARG A 172 -4.28 0.72 -18.23
C ARG A 172 -5.05 0.09 -17.07
N PRO A 173 -6.00 -0.82 -17.33
CA PRO A 173 -6.69 -1.53 -16.26
C PRO A 173 -5.72 -2.34 -15.39
N PHE A 174 -5.88 -2.22 -14.07
CA PHE A 174 -5.10 -2.99 -13.09
C PHE A 174 -6.03 -3.61 -12.04
N ARG A 175 -5.82 -4.88 -11.72
CA ARG A 175 -6.57 -5.59 -10.68
C ARG A 175 -5.68 -5.79 -9.45
N PRO A 176 -5.98 -5.11 -8.31
CA PRO A 176 -5.23 -5.30 -7.08
C PRO A 176 -5.30 -6.75 -6.60
N ASN A 177 -4.17 -7.29 -6.13
CA ASN A 177 -4.05 -8.66 -5.60
C ASN A 177 -3.65 -8.69 -4.11
N GLY A 178 -3.78 -7.56 -3.41
CA GLY A 178 -3.40 -7.42 -1.99
C GLY A 178 -1.89 -7.20 -1.74
N LYS A 179 -1.04 -7.20 -2.78
CA LYS A 179 0.39 -6.90 -2.65
C LYS A 179 0.68 -5.40 -2.82
N PRO A 180 1.85 -4.90 -2.36
CA PRO A 180 2.31 -3.55 -2.67
C PRO A 180 2.32 -3.30 -4.18
N ARG A 181 2.03 -2.06 -4.57
CA ARG A 181 1.97 -1.62 -5.98
C ARG A 181 3.25 -0.89 -6.35
N VAL A 182 3.77 -1.18 -7.54
CA VAL A 182 4.92 -0.51 -8.14
C VAL A 182 4.53 -0.08 -9.55
N SER A 183 4.92 1.13 -9.95
CA SER A 183 4.82 1.61 -11.33
C SER A 183 6.22 1.81 -11.90
N LEU A 184 6.43 1.38 -13.14
CA LEU A 184 7.67 1.62 -13.89
C LEU A 184 7.34 2.46 -15.11
N ILE A 185 8.06 3.57 -15.26
CA ILE A 185 7.93 4.48 -16.40
C ILE A 185 9.26 4.48 -17.14
N VAL A 186 9.23 4.24 -18.45
CA VAL A 186 10.40 4.36 -19.32
C VAL A 186 10.20 5.60 -20.19
N GLY A 187 11.03 6.62 -19.96
CA GLY A 187 10.99 7.90 -20.67
C GLY A 187 12.00 8.02 -21.80
N GLY A 188 12.01 9.19 -22.46
CA GLY A 188 12.89 9.51 -23.56
C GLY A 188 12.57 8.77 -24.87
N LEU A 189 11.38 8.18 -24.98
CA LEU A 189 11.01 7.39 -26.16
C LEU A 189 10.69 8.29 -27.35
N GLY A 190 11.04 7.84 -28.55
CA GLY A 190 10.81 8.55 -29.81
C GLY A 190 12.04 9.24 -30.40
N LEU A 191 13.15 9.39 -29.65
CA LEU A 191 14.42 9.91 -30.19
C LEU A 191 15.17 8.87 -31.02
N ASN A 192 15.15 7.61 -30.59
CA ASN A 192 15.78 6.50 -31.31
C ASN A 192 14.71 5.46 -31.68
N ALA A 193 14.43 5.31 -32.97
CA ALA A 193 13.39 4.41 -33.47
C ALA A 193 13.63 2.93 -33.09
N VAL A 194 14.89 2.47 -33.09
CA VAL A 194 15.24 1.09 -32.76
C VAL A 194 14.97 0.81 -31.28
N THR A 195 15.45 1.69 -30.39
CA THR A 195 15.25 1.55 -28.94
C THR A 195 13.77 1.72 -28.58
N THR A 196 13.08 2.65 -29.22
CA THR A 196 11.63 2.88 -29.00
C THR A 196 10.82 1.66 -29.39
N ARG A 197 11.10 1.08 -30.57
CA ARG A 197 10.44 -0.16 -31.00
C ARG A 197 10.74 -1.32 -30.06
N ALA A 198 12.00 -1.48 -29.65
CA ALA A 198 12.36 -2.53 -28.70
C ALA A 198 11.65 -2.36 -27.35
N ALA A 199 11.49 -1.13 -26.85
CA ALA A 199 10.75 -0.86 -25.63
C ALA A 199 9.27 -1.28 -25.79
N ILE A 200 8.62 -0.90 -26.89
CA ILE A 200 7.22 -1.25 -27.16
C ILE A 200 7.01 -2.76 -27.34
N GLU A 201 7.92 -3.46 -28.01
CA GLU A 201 7.75 -4.88 -28.36
C GLU A 201 8.22 -5.86 -27.29
N ARG A 202 9.13 -5.43 -26.39
CA ARG A 202 9.79 -6.34 -25.44
C ARG A 202 9.40 -6.08 -23.99
N LEU A 203 8.99 -4.87 -23.63
CA LEU A 203 8.57 -4.60 -22.27
C LEU A 203 7.17 -5.18 -22.03
N PRO A 204 6.87 -5.65 -20.82
CA PRO A 204 5.52 -6.07 -20.49
C PRO A 204 4.57 -4.87 -20.54
N ALA A 205 3.32 -5.10 -20.93
CA ALA A 205 2.29 -4.06 -21.03
C ALA A 205 2.04 -3.30 -19.71
N ASP A 206 2.46 -3.84 -18.57
CA ASP A 206 2.41 -3.17 -17.26
C ASP A 206 3.37 -1.98 -17.13
N VAL A 207 4.34 -1.82 -18.04
CA VAL A 207 5.27 -0.69 -18.08
C VAL A 207 4.63 0.48 -18.82
N THR A 208 4.64 1.65 -18.21
CA THR A 208 4.19 2.90 -18.84
C THR A 208 5.31 3.46 -19.72
N LEU A 209 4.95 3.87 -20.93
CA LEU A 209 5.88 4.40 -21.93
C LEU A 209 5.70 5.92 -22.04
N SER A 210 6.78 6.67 -21.84
CA SER A 210 6.79 8.13 -21.87
C SER A 210 7.58 8.62 -23.08
N PHE A 211 6.92 9.44 -23.93
CA PHE A 211 7.47 9.88 -25.21
C PHE A 211 7.84 11.36 -25.19
N VAL A 212 8.95 11.69 -25.83
CA VAL A 212 9.35 13.08 -26.04
C VAL A 212 8.40 13.75 -27.05
N PRO A 213 8.10 15.05 -26.88
CA PRO A 213 7.16 15.76 -27.77
C PRO A 213 7.72 15.97 -29.19
N TYR A 214 9.03 15.85 -29.36
CA TYR A 214 9.75 16.08 -30.62
C TYR A 214 9.95 14.81 -31.46
N ALA A 215 9.39 13.67 -31.03
CA ALA A 215 9.57 12.41 -31.71
C ALA A 215 8.99 12.45 -33.13
N GLU A 216 9.77 12.02 -34.12
CA GLU A 216 9.28 11.88 -35.47
C GLU A 216 8.20 10.78 -35.53
N GLY A 217 7.05 11.10 -36.14
CA GLY A 217 5.94 10.17 -36.25
C GLY A 217 5.33 9.75 -34.91
N LEU A 218 5.38 10.62 -33.88
CA LEU A 218 4.89 10.36 -32.51
C LEU A 218 3.55 9.61 -32.45
N GLN A 219 2.55 10.03 -33.24
CA GLN A 219 1.24 9.37 -33.26
C GLN A 219 1.33 7.87 -33.56
N GLY A 220 2.17 7.48 -34.53
CA GLY A 220 2.37 6.07 -34.87
C GLY A 220 3.02 5.27 -33.75
N TRP A 221 3.93 5.88 -32.99
CA TRP A 221 4.52 5.25 -31.80
C TRP A 221 3.49 5.05 -30.69
N ILE A 222 2.63 6.06 -30.47
CA ILE A 222 1.54 5.99 -29.49
C ILE A 222 0.56 4.88 -29.87
N ASP A 223 0.14 4.83 -31.14
CA ASP A 223 -0.80 3.82 -31.64
C ASP A 223 -0.23 2.41 -31.47
N LEU A 224 1.06 2.22 -31.81
CA LEU A 224 1.75 0.95 -31.62
C LEU A 224 1.86 0.56 -30.15
N ALA A 225 2.23 1.50 -29.26
CA ALA A 225 2.32 1.27 -27.83
C ALA A 225 0.97 0.86 -27.22
N ARG A 226 -0.12 1.56 -27.59
CA ARG A 226 -1.48 1.22 -27.15
C ARG A 226 -1.94 -0.12 -27.70
N ALA A 227 -1.58 -0.47 -28.94
CA ALA A 227 -1.86 -1.79 -29.50
C ALA A 227 -1.14 -2.92 -28.76
N GLN A 228 0.05 -2.66 -28.19
CA GLN A 228 0.75 -3.61 -27.30
C GLN A 228 0.20 -3.60 -25.85
N GLY A 229 -0.63 -2.62 -25.50
CA GLY A 229 -1.30 -2.55 -24.20
C GLY A 229 -0.64 -1.62 -23.19
N HIS A 230 0.34 -0.83 -23.61
CA HIS A 230 1.02 0.12 -22.73
C HIS A 230 0.15 1.34 -22.43
N GLU A 231 0.20 1.78 -21.18
CA GLU A 231 -0.17 3.15 -20.84
C GLU A 231 0.88 4.11 -21.38
N VAL A 232 0.45 5.29 -21.86
CA VAL A 232 1.32 6.24 -22.55
C VAL A 232 1.28 7.60 -21.87
N MET A 233 2.45 8.23 -21.74
CA MET A 233 2.64 9.59 -21.25
C MET A 233 3.38 10.44 -22.29
N ILE A 234 3.17 11.75 -22.23
CA ILE A 234 3.92 12.74 -23.03
C ILE A 234 4.76 13.58 -22.08
N GLU A 235 6.03 13.75 -22.43
CA GLU A 235 6.97 14.56 -21.67
C GLU A 235 6.77 16.03 -21.96
N ILE A 236 6.95 16.85 -20.92
CA ILE A 236 6.87 18.30 -21.02
C ILE A 236 8.27 18.84 -20.74
N PRO A 237 8.98 19.36 -21.76
CA PRO A 237 10.28 19.98 -21.60
C PRO A 237 10.16 21.25 -20.75
N MET A 238 10.96 21.33 -19.69
CA MET A 238 11.00 22.46 -18.75
C MET A 238 12.45 22.91 -18.57
N GLU A 239 12.62 24.19 -18.24
CA GLU A 239 13.93 24.83 -18.05
C GLU A 239 14.79 24.03 -17.05
N PRO A 240 15.93 23.47 -17.49
CA PRO A 240 16.90 22.85 -16.59
C PRO A 240 17.78 23.92 -15.92
N SER A 241 18.48 23.54 -14.86
CA SER A 241 19.44 24.43 -14.17
C SER A 241 20.62 24.91 -15.03
N GLY A 242 20.88 24.27 -16.17
CA GLY A 242 21.98 24.57 -17.09
C GLY A 242 21.55 25.26 -18.39
N TYR A 243 20.34 25.83 -18.45
CA TYR A 243 19.88 26.55 -19.64
C TYR A 243 20.67 27.88 -19.83
N PRO A 244 21.09 28.25 -21.05
CA PRO A 244 20.81 27.61 -22.34
C PRO A 244 21.85 26.57 -22.80
N ASP A 245 22.92 26.33 -22.05
CA ASP A 245 23.97 25.37 -22.44
C ASP A 245 23.46 23.93 -22.56
N ASN A 246 22.45 23.58 -21.75
CA ASN A 246 21.65 22.36 -21.87
C ASN A 246 20.21 22.74 -22.27
N ASP A 247 19.92 22.74 -23.57
CA ASP A 247 18.62 23.11 -24.13
C ASP A 247 17.78 21.87 -24.50
N PRO A 248 16.64 21.61 -23.82
CA PRO A 248 15.72 20.53 -24.17
C PRO A 248 15.01 20.72 -25.52
N GLY A 249 14.98 21.94 -26.06
CA GLY A 249 14.40 22.26 -27.37
C GLY A 249 13.54 23.54 -27.38
N PRO A 250 13.00 23.89 -28.56
CA PRO A 250 12.38 25.19 -28.82
C PRO A 250 11.04 25.43 -28.09
N TYR A 251 10.45 24.39 -27.49
CA TYR A 251 9.19 24.49 -26.73
C TYR A 251 9.39 24.27 -25.22
N THR A 252 10.62 24.47 -24.75
CA THR A 252 10.93 24.40 -23.31
C THR A 252 10.13 25.44 -22.55
N LEU A 253 9.40 25.01 -21.52
CA LEU A 253 8.73 25.92 -20.60
C LEU A 253 9.76 26.64 -19.74
N LEU A 254 9.82 27.96 -19.85
CA LEU A 254 10.72 28.82 -19.09
C LEU A 254 10.06 29.30 -17.81
N THR A 255 10.88 29.60 -16.81
CA THR A 255 10.43 30.15 -15.52
C THR A 255 10.02 31.63 -15.61
N SER A 256 10.42 32.34 -16.67
CA SER A 256 10.24 33.79 -16.86
C SER A 256 9.68 34.16 -18.22
#